data_AF-A0A849TX98-F1
#
_entry.id   AF-A0A849TX98-F1
#
_cell.length_a   1.000
_cell.length_b   1.000
_cell.length_c   1.000
_cell.angle_alpha   90.00
_cell.angle_beta   90.00
_cell.angle_gamma   90.00
#
_symmetry.space_group_name_H-M   'P 1'
#
loop_
_entity.id
_entity.type
_entity.pdbx_description
1 polymer ?
#
loop_
_entity_poly.entity_id
_entity_poly.type
_entity_poly.pdbx_seq_one_letter_code
_entity_poly.pdbx_strand_id
1 'polypeptide(L)'
;VLRIANSPAYMPRSPVVSLQHAVAMLGITLLSEIAFTASLKTGAFKVPGYEDDVKQLWRHSLASGAFAKEVARMRRVNVESAYLCGLLHAIGKPVILRTATTLANQQRIALEKTILSGWIAGYHAEVGAMIADKWGLPKQVAVAIQYYGDYDHATEFRQECLLTCVANRLASHLLTPDEMPEDTLRDHSVFAELNLYPQDIDKLLLTKDQVLTIVNAMNL
;
A
#
# COMPACT_ATOMS: atom_id res chain seq x y z
N VAL A 1 4.34 11.10 14.17
CA VAL A 1 3.22 10.38 14.82
C VAL A 1 2.84 10.96 16.17
N LEU A 2 3.65 10.81 17.23
CA LEU A 2 3.29 11.26 18.60
C LEU A 2 2.93 12.75 18.70
N ARG A 3 3.62 13.63 17.97
CA ARG A 3 3.30 15.06 17.92
C ARG A 3 1.92 15.37 17.34
N ILE A 4 1.44 14.55 16.40
CA ILE A 4 0.13 14.71 15.77
C ILE A 4 -0.96 14.10 16.65
N ALA A 5 -0.69 12.95 17.28
CA ALA A 5 -1.56 12.37 18.30
C ALA A 5 -1.80 13.31 19.49
N ASN A 6 -0.80 14.13 19.83
CA ASN A 6 -0.91 15.16 20.87
C ASN A 6 -1.41 16.52 20.38
N SER A 7 -1.81 16.66 19.11
CA SER A 7 -2.25 17.95 18.59
C SER A 7 -3.67 18.32 19.06
N PRO A 8 -4.01 19.62 19.14
CA PRO A 8 -5.34 20.07 19.54
C PRO A 8 -6.48 19.46 18.70
N ALA A 9 -6.19 19.08 17.45
CA ALA A 9 -7.14 18.45 16.53
C ALA A 9 -7.71 17.12 17.05
N TYR A 10 -6.96 16.38 17.88
CA TYR A 10 -7.38 15.08 18.41
C TYR A 10 -7.71 15.09 19.90
N MET A 11 -7.59 16.25 20.54
CA MET A 11 -8.07 16.54 21.90
C MET A 11 -7.82 15.41 22.92
N PRO A 12 -6.57 14.92 23.05
CA PRO A 12 -6.29 13.79 23.92
C PRO A 12 -6.52 14.16 25.38
N ARG A 13 -7.26 13.33 26.13
CA ARG A 13 -7.51 13.52 27.57
C ARG A 13 -6.24 13.42 28.43
N SER A 14 -5.21 12.75 27.91
CA SER A 14 -3.89 12.63 28.53
C SER A 14 -2.80 12.55 27.45
N PRO A 15 -1.57 13.01 27.71
CA PRO A 15 -0.50 12.97 26.71
C PRO A 15 -0.27 11.56 26.16
N VAL A 16 -0.28 11.44 24.84
CA VAL A 16 0.03 10.19 24.14
C VAL A 16 1.54 10.00 24.12
N VAL A 17 2.02 9.07 24.96
CA VAL A 17 3.45 8.85 25.20
C VAL A 17 4.03 7.60 24.52
N SER A 18 3.21 6.77 23.87
CA SER A 18 3.66 5.55 23.18
C SER A 18 2.98 5.35 21.84
N LEU A 19 3.62 4.57 20.96
CA LEU A 19 3.09 4.26 19.63
C LEU A 19 1.82 3.40 19.71
N GLN A 20 1.76 2.40 20.61
CA GLN A 20 0.53 1.63 20.85
C GLN A 20 -0.63 2.52 21.32
N HIS A 21 -0.36 3.49 22.19
CA HIS A 21 -1.37 4.44 22.65
C HIS A 21 -1.84 5.36 21.50
N ALA A 22 -0.92 5.83 20.66
CA ALA A 22 -1.26 6.61 19.47
C ALA A 22 -2.09 5.80 18.46
N VAL A 23 -1.82 4.49 18.30
CA VAL A 23 -2.59 3.59 17.45
C VAL A 23 -4.01 3.38 17.98
N ALA A 24 -4.16 3.18 19.29
CA ALA A 24 -5.47 3.03 19.93
C ALA A 24 -6.33 4.29 19.83
N MET A 25 -5.70 5.47 19.81
CA MET A 25 -6.40 6.76 19.76
C MET A 25 -6.70 7.24 18.34
N LEU A 26 -5.73 7.17 17.44
CA LEU A 26 -5.85 7.72 16.08
C LEU A 26 -6.43 6.70 15.08
N GLY A 27 -6.41 5.41 15.43
CA GLY A 27 -6.61 4.34 14.46
C GLY A 27 -5.34 4.10 13.65
N ILE A 28 -5.13 2.83 13.28
CA ILE A 28 -3.90 2.39 12.62
C ILE A 28 -3.77 3.01 11.22
N THR A 29 -4.91 3.25 10.55
CA THR A 29 -4.98 3.94 9.26
C THR A 29 -4.33 5.32 9.32
N LEU A 30 -4.85 6.19 10.20
CA LEU A 30 -4.39 7.57 10.30
C LEU A 30 -2.94 7.63 10.77
N LEU A 31 -2.52 6.68 11.61
CA LEU A 31 -1.15 6.60 12.08
C LEU A 31 -0.16 6.25 10.97
N SER A 32 -0.53 5.32 10.10
CA SER A 32 0.25 4.92 8.93
C SER A 32 0.30 6.02 7.89
N GLU A 33 -0.82 6.69 7.63
CA GLU A 33 -0.88 7.88 6.78
C GLU A 33 0.05 8.99 7.31
N ILE A 34 0.06 9.23 8.63
CA ILE A 34 0.93 10.21 9.29
C ILE A 34 2.40 9.81 9.25
N ALA A 35 2.73 8.56 9.59
CA ALA A 35 4.10 8.05 9.61
C ALA A 35 4.70 8.07 8.20
N PHE A 36 3.90 7.67 7.21
CA PHE A 36 4.29 7.66 5.82
C PHE A 36 4.44 9.09 5.26
N THR A 37 3.50 10.00 5.55
CA THR A 37 3.60 11.43 5.17
C THR A 37 4.82 12.12 5.80
N ALA A 38 5.18 11.75 7.03
CA ALA A 38 6.40 12.25 7.66
C ALA A 38 7.68 11.72 6.97
N SER A 39 7.62 10.52 6.38
CA SER A 39 8.70 9.91 5.60
C SER A 39 8.90 10.59 4.25
N LEU A 40 7.80 11.05 3.61
CA LEU A 40 7.84 11.89 2.40
C LEU A 40 8.54 13.24 2.66
N LYS A 41 8.22 13.90 3.78
CA LYS A 41 8.79 15.21 4.12
C LYS A 41 10.28 15.18 4.51
N THR A 42 10.82 14.03 4.89
CA THR A 42 12.22 13.87 5.29
C THR A 42 13.16 13.51 4.13
N GLY A 43 12.66 13.41 2.90
CA GLY A 43 13.49 13.21 1.70
C GLY A 43 13.78 11.76 1.34
N ALA A 44 13.18 10.78 2.04
CA ALA A 44 13.32 9.36 1.74
C ALA A 44 12.73 8.96 0.36
N PHE A 45 11.88 9.81 -0.22
CA PHE A 45 11.18 9.58 -1.49
C PHE A 45 11.39 10.69 -2.53
N LYS A 46 12.34 11.62 -2.30
CA LYS A 46 12.75 12.55 -3.36
C LYS A 46 13.75 11.85 -4.27
N VAL A 47 13.30 11.54 -5.48
CA VAL A 47 14.13 10.92 -6.53
C VAL A 47 14.12 11.89 -7.72
N PRO A 48 15.17 12.74 -7.85
CA PRO A 48 15.22 13.73 -8.93
C PRO A 48 15.05 13.08 -10.31
N GLY A 49 14.07 13.55 -11.08
CA GLY A 49 13.74 13.03 -12.40
C GLY A 49 12.75 11.85 -12.41
N TYR A 50 12.24 11.44 -11.24
CA TYR A 50 11.28 10.35 -11.05
C TYR A 50 10.14 10.75 -10.11
N GLU A 51 9.87 12.04 -9.97
CA GLU A 51 8.83 12.58 -9.08
C GLU A 51 7.45 12.01 -9.40
N ASP A 52 7.13 11.88 -10.69
CA ASP A 52 5.85 11.32 -11.16
C ASP A 52 5.75 9.82 -10.87
N ASP A 53 6.83 9.05 -11.05
CA ASP A 53 6.85 7.61 -10.73
C ASP A 53 6.64 7.41 -9.22
N VAL A 54 7.28 8.22 -8.36
CA VAL A 54 7.06 8.20 -6.90
C VAL A 54 5.61 8.54 -6.56
N LYS A 55 5.04 9.57 -7.20
CA LYS A 55 3.66 9.97 -7.00
C LYS A 55 2.69 8.88 -7.42
N GLN A 56 2.95 8.18 -8.52
CA GLN A 56 2.13 7.08 -9.00
C GLN A 56 2.18 5.88 -8.05
N LEU A 57 3.37 5.50 -7.58
CA LEU A 57 3.55 4.47 -6.56
C LEU A 57 2.76 4.80 -5.29
N TRP A 58 2.76 6.08 -4.88
CA TRP A 58 2.01 6.53 -3.71
C TRP A 58 0.49 6.44 -3.91
N ARG A 59 -0.01 6.94 -5.04
CA ARG A 59 -1.43 6.85 -5.40
C ARG A 59 -1.90 5.39 -5.40
N HIS A 60 -1.06 4.49 -5.92
CA HIS A 60 -1.33 3.05 -5.94
C HIS A 60 -1.43 2.44 -4.54
N SER A 61 -0.47 2.74 -3.66
CA SER A 61 -0.51 2.28 -2.27
C SER A 61 -1.75 2.78 -1.52
N LEU A 62 -2.11 4.06 -1.67
CA LEU A 62 -3.31 4.62 -1.04
C LEU A 62 -4.59 3.98 -1.56
N ALA A 63 -4.72 3.84 -2.88
CA ALA A 63 -5.87 3.18 -3.49
C ALA A 63 -5.98 1.72 -3.03
N SER A 64 -4.86 1.00 -2.96
CA SER A 64 -4.80 -0.38 -2.48
C SER A 64 -5.21 -0.48 -1.00
N GLY A 65 -4.74 0.42 -0.13
CA GLY A 65 -5.21 0.49 1.26
C GLY A 65 -6.71 0.74 1.36
N ALA A 66 -7.23 1.72 0.61
CA ALA A 66 -8.65 2.06 0.61
C ALA A 66 -9.53 0.91 0.10
N PHE A 67 -9.19 0.28 -1.01
CA PHE A 67 -9.91 -0.91 -1.49
C PHE A 67 -9.82 -2.07 -0.51
N ALA A 68 -8.66 -2.29 0.13
CA ALA A 68 -8.52 -3.36 1.12
C ALA A 68 -9.50 -3.17 2.30
N LYS A 69 -9.81 -1.93 2.69
CA LYS A 69 -10.88 -1.65 3.66
C LYS A 69 -12.25 -2.06 3.16
N GLU A 70 -12.61 -1.69 1.93
CA GLU A 70 -13.93 -2.02 1.38
C GLU A 70 -14.12 -3.53 1.24
N VAL A 71 -13.10 -4.24 0.77
CA VAL A 71 -13.11 -5.70 0.69
C VAL A 71 -13.22 -6.30 2.09
N ALA A 72 -12.45 -5.81 3.07
CA ALA A 72 -12.51 -6.31 4.44
C ALA A 72 -13.88 -6.07 5.11
N ARG A 73 -14.53 -4.93 4.87
CA ARG A 73 -15.90 -4.66 5.34
C ARG A 73 -16.89 -5.65 4.76
N MET A 74 -16.81 -5.89 3.45
CA MET A 74 -17.67 -6.85 2.77
C MET A 74 -17.49 -8.26 3.30
N ARG A 75 -16.24 -8.65 3.61
CA ARG A 75 -15.91 -9.94 4.20
C ARG A 75 -16.08 -10.02 5.72
N ARG A 76 -16.42 -8.91 6.39
CA ARG A 76 -16.57 -8.79 7.85
C ARG A 76 -15.32 -9.20 8.63
N VAL A 77 -14.16 -8.79 8.14
CA VAL A 77 -12.85 -9.06 8.76
C VAL A 77 -12.20 -7.75 9.20
N ASN A 78 -10.99 -7.81 9.78
CA ASN A 78 -10.34 -6.64 10.36
C ASN A 78 -9.94 -5.60 9.29
N VAL A 79 -10.75 -4.54 9.20
CA VAL A 79 -10.61 -3.43 8.24
C VAL A 79 -9.29 -2.67 8.40
N GLU A 80 -8.84 -2.46 9.63
CA GLU A 80 -7.61 -1.73 9.92
C GLU A 80 -6.37 -2.54 9.53
N SER A 81 -6.39 -3.85 9.80
CA SER A 81 -5.33 -4.77 9.36
C SER A 81 -5.24 -4.84 7.84
N ALA A 82 -6.38 -4.99 7.16
CA ALA A 82 -6.44 -5.04 5.70
C ALA A 82 -5.94 -3.74 5.06
N TYR A 83 -6.32 -2.58 5.61
CA TYR A 83 -5.82 -1.28 5.16
C TYR A 83 -4.29 -1.22 5.21
N LEU A 84 -3.67 -1.62 6.32
CA LEU A 84 -2.22 -1.61 6.45
C LEU A 84 -1.54 -2.52 5.43
N CYS A 85 -2.07 -3.72 5.25
CA CYS A 85 -1.54 -4.67 4.27
C CYS A 85 -1.62 -4.05 2.87
N GLY A 86 -2.78 -3.55 2.48
CA GLY A 86 -2.99 -2.85 1.20
C GLY A 86 -2.12 -1.61 1.02
N LEU A 87 -1.91 -0.80 2.05
CA LEU A 87 -1.10 0.42 1.98
C LEU A 87 0.40 0.10 1.82
N LEU A 88 0.89 -0.93 2.51
CA LEU A 88 2.31 -1.21 2.64
C LEU A 88 2.81 -2.34 1.73
N HIS A 89 1.92 -3.08 1.05
CA HIS A 89 2.28 -4.26 0.24
C HIS A 89 3.44 -4.01 -0.74
N ALA A 90 3.50 -2.82 -1.34
CA ALA A 90 4.49 -2.44 -2.34
C ALA A 90 5.58 -1.49 -1.82
N ILE A 91 5.81 -1.43 -0.50
CA ILE A 91 6.77 -0.47 0.10
C ILE A 91 8.21 -0.62 -0.40
N GLY A 92 8.59 -1.78 -0.93
CA GLY A 92 9.91 -1.98 -1.54
C GLY A 92 10.11 -1.26 -2.88
N LYS A 93 9.05 -1.01 -3.66
CA LYS A 93 9.13 -0.36 -4.99
C LYS A 93 9.84 1.00 -4.94
N PRO A 94 9.43 1.96 -4.09
CA PRO A 94 10.10 3.26 -4.03
C PRO A 94 11.53 3.20 -3.49
N VAL A 95 11.86 2.21 -2.64
CA VAL A 95 13.22 2.02 -2.13
C VAL A 95 14.15 1.55 -3.25
N ILE A 96 13.70 0.61 -4.08
CA ILE A 96 14.43 0.17 -5.27
C ILE A 96 14.61 1.33 -6.24
N LEU A 97 13.52 2.04 -6.56
CA LEU A 97 13.54 3.21 -7.44
C LEU A 97 14.60 4.22 -7.01
N ARG A 98 14.58 4.64 -5.74
CA ARG A 98 15.55 5.59 -5.19
C ARG A 98 16.98 5.05 -5.23
N THR A 99 17.17 3.80 -4.83
CA THR A 99 18.52 3.21 -4.72
C THR A 99 19.17 3.06 -6.09
N ALA A 100 18.45 2.47 -7.05
CA ALA A 100 18.93 2.25 -8.40
C ALA A 100 19.28 3.57 -9.11
N THR A 101 18.39 4.56 -9.05
CA THR A 101 18.59 5.86 -9.69
C THR A 101 19.70 6.67 -9.03
N THR A 102 19.84 6.61 -7.71
CA THR A 102 20.94 7.26 -6.99
C THR A 102 22.29 6.67 -7.40
N LEU A 103 22.41 5.33 -7.43
CA LEU A 103 23.63 4.65 -7.84
C LEU A 103 23.98 4.94 -9.30
N ALA A 104 23.00 4.87 -10.20
CA ALA A 104 23.18 5.19 -11.62
C ALA A 104 23.70 6.62 -11.81
N ASN A 105 23.10 7.60 -11.12
CA ASN A 105 23.53 8.99 -11.15
C ASN A 105 24.95 9.18 -10.60
N GLN A 106 25.29 8.52 -9.48
CA GLN A 106 26.64 8.59 -8.91
C GLN A 106 27.71 8.00 -9.84
N GLN A 107 27.37 6.91 -10.53
CA GLN A 107 28.26 6.24 -11.48
C GLN A 107 28.20 6.81 -12.91
N ARG A 108 27.32 7.81 -13.14
CA ARG A 108 27.03 8.40 -14.47
C ARG A 108 26.63 7.34 -15.52
N ILE A 109 25.89 6.33 -15.09
CA ILE A 109 25.35 5.27 -15.93
C ILE A 109 23.94 5.66 -16.36
N ALA A 110 23.64 5.55 -17.65
CA ALA A 110 22.27 5.67 -18.14
C ALA A 110 21.48 4.43 -17.68
N LEU A 111 20.40 4.66 -16.92
CA LEU A 111 19.54 3.59 -16.45
C LEU A 111 18.29 3.51 -17.34
N GLU A 112 18.17 2.42 -18.10
CA GLU A 112 17.00 2.20 -18.93
C GLU A 112 15.76 1.94 -18.07
N LYS A 113 14.62 2.56 -18.45
CA LYS A 113 13.37 2.45 -17.71
C LYS A 113 12.87 1.00 -17.63
N THR A 114 13.09 0.22 -18.68
CA THR A 114 12.76 -1.22 -18.75
C THR A 114 13.53 -2.05 -17.73
N ILE A 115 14.84 -1.82 -17.59
CA ILE A 115 15.68 -2.50 -16.59
C ILE A 115 15.21 -2.14 -15.17
N LEU A 116 14.98 -0.85 -14.92
CA LEU A 116 14.50 -0.38 -13.62
C LEU A 116 13.13 -0.98 -13.26
N SER A 117 12.18 -0.99 -14.20
CA SER A 117 10.88 -1.64 -14.00
C SER A 117 11.03 -3.13 -13.73
N GLY A 118 11.95 -3.82 -14.42
CA GLY A 118 12.26 -5.23 -14.17
C GLY A 118 12.78 -5.48 -12.75
N TRP A 119 13.68 -4.64 -12.26
CA TRP A 119 14.17 -4.73 -10.87
C TRP A 119 13.07 -4.46 -9.85
N ILE A 120 12.25 -3.43 -10.08
CA ILE A 120 11.12 -3.13 -9.20
C ILE A 120 10.16 -4.33 -9.18
N ALA A 121 9.78 -4.87 -10.33
CA ALA A 121 8.87 -6.02 -10.42
C ALA A 121 9.45 -7.25 -9.71
N GLY A 122 10.73 -7.57 -9.94
CA GLY A 122 11.37 -8.77 -9.41
C GLY A 122 11.71 -8.73 -7.92
N TYR A 123 12.04 -7.56 -7.35
CA TYR A 123 12.64 -7.50 -6.01
C TYR A 123 11.83 -6.70 -4.98
N HIS A 124 10.72 -6.05 -5.35
CA HIS A 124 10.00 -5.19 -4.40
C HIS A 124 9.42 -5.94 -3.19
N ALA A 125 9.01 -7.20 -3.36
CA ALA A 125 8.49 -8.02 -2.26
C ALA A 125 9.62 -8.33 -1.25
N GLU A 126 10.78 -8.80 -1.73
CA GLU A 126 11.94 -9.10 -0.89
C GLU A 126 12.48 -7.86 -0.16
N VAL A 127 12.65 -6.75 -0.89
CA VAL A 127 13.06 -5.48 -0.29
C VAL A 127 12.01 -4.99 0.71
N GLY A 128 10.73 -5.18 0.39
CA GLY A 128 9.62 -4.86 1.29
C GLY A 128 9.65 -5.67 2.59
N ALA A 129 9.94 -6.97 2.51
CA ALA A 129 10.06 -7.84 3.68
C ALA A 129 11.24 -7.44 4.59
N MET A 130 12.38 -7.05 4.00
CA MET A 130 13.51 -6.50 4.76
C MET A 130 13.13 -5.21 5.50
N ILE A 131 12.33 -4.36 4.88
CA ILE A 131 11.82 -3.13 5.52
C ILE A 131 10.87 -3.50 6.65
N ALA A 132 9.96 -4.46 6.42
CA ALA A 132 8.99 -4.91 7.42
C ALA A 132 9.67 -5.46 8.67
N ASP A 133 10.70 -6.29 8.50
CA ASP A 133 11.53 -6.81 9.59
C ASP A 133 12.24 -5.68 10.35
N LYS A 134 12.95 -4.81 9.62
CA LYS A 134 13.69 -3.69 10.21
C LYS A 134 12.80 -2.71 10.97
N TRP A 135 11.55 -2.55 10.55
CA TRP A 135 10.59 -1.63 11.18
C TRP A 135 9.75 -2.32 12.25
N GLY A 136 9.91 -3.63 12.47
CA GLY A 136 9.10 -4.39 13.42
C GLY A 136 7.61 -4.34 13.08
N LEU A 137 7.25 -4.40 11.80
CA LEU A 137 5.86 -4.38 11.37
C LEU A 137 5.10 -5.63 11.86
N PRO A 138 3.77 -5.53 12.06
CA PRO A 138 2.96 -6.69 12.43
C PRO A 138 3.14 -7.83 11.42
N LYS A 139 3.17 -9.07 11.92
CA LYS A 139 3.46 -10.27 11.11
C LYS A 139 2.56 -10.39 9.88
N GLN A 140 1.27 -10.10 10.03
CA GLN A 140 0.32 -10.14 8.92
C GLN A 140 0.64 -9.13 7.80
N VAL A 141 1.21 -7.97 8.14
CA VAL A 141 1.64 -6.97 7.15
C VAL A 141 2.90 -7.45 6.42
N ALA A 142 3.87 -8.00 7.16
CA ALA A 142 5.09 -8.55 6.58
C ALA A 142 4.79 -9.71 5.62
N VAL A 143 3.89 -10.62 6.00
CA VAL A 143 3.45 -11.71 5.14
C VAL A 143 2.70 -11.19 3.91
N ALA A 144 1.80 -10.21 4.06
CA ALA A 144 1.12 -9.61 2.92
C ALA A 144 2.09 -8.95 1.93
N ILE A 145 3.12 -8.24 2.41
CA ILE A 145 4.18 -7.67 1.55
C ILE A 145 4.86 -8.76 0.73
N GLN A 146 5.21 -9.89 1.38
CA GLN A 146 5.95 -10.97 0.74
C GLN A 146 5.09 -11.79 -0.24
N TYR A 147 3.82 -12.03 0.10
CA TYR A 147 3.01 -13.07 -0.56
C TYR A 147 1.68 -12.59 -1.16
N TYR A 148 1.34 -11.29 -1.18
CA TYR A 148 0.07 -10.88 -1.79
C TYR A 148 -0.04 -11.28 -3.28
N GLY A 149 1.06 -11.29 -4.02
CA GLY A 149 1.10 -11.70 -5.42
C GLY A 149 1.15 -13.22 -5.62
N ASP A 150 1.46 -13.98 -4.56
CA ASP A 150 1.63 -15.42 -4.54
C ASP A 150 1.04 -16.00 -3.25
N TYR A 151 -0.25 -15.72 -3.05
CA TYR A 151 -0.94 -15.95 -1.78
C TYR A 151 -1.13 -17.43 -1.46
N ASP A 152 -0.92 -18.33 -2.42
CA ASP A 152 -0.95 -19.78 -2.19
C ASP A 152 0.28 -20.28 -1.43
N HIS A 153 1.39 -19.55 -1.47
CA HIS A 153 2.59 -19.85 -0.68
C HIS A 153 2.56 -19.24 0.74
N ALA A 154 1.53 -18.46 1.07
CA ALA A 154 1.36 -17.92 2.42
C ALA A 154 0.88 -19.00 3.40
N THR A 155 1.77 -19.47 4.27
CA THR A 155 1.47 -20.50 5.29
C THR A 155 0.73 -19.96 6.52
N GLU A 156 0.75 -18.64 6.73
CA GLU A 156 0.00 -17.90 7.74
C GLU A 156 -0.59 -16.64 7.10
N PHE A 157 -1.63 -16.04 7.68
CA PHE A 157 -2.22 -14.77 7.19
C PHE A 157 -2.59 -14.75 5.69
N ARG A 158 -2.96 -15.91 5.13
CA ARG A 158 -3.39 -16.04 3.73
C ARG A 158 -4.57 -15.12 3.40
N GLN A 159 -5.49 -14.92 4.35
CA GLN A 159 -6.63 -14.03 4.17
C GLN A 159 -6.18 -12.58 3.91
N GLU A 160 -5.20 -12.07 4.65
CA GLU A 160 -4.62 -10.75 4.43
C GLU A 160 -3.92 -10.64 3.07
N CYS A 161 -3.25 -11.70 2.62
CA CYS A 161 -2.64 -11.76 1.28
C CYS A 161 -3.70 -11.68 0.17
N LEU A 162 -4.79 -12.46 0.29
CA LEU A 162 -5.91 -12.45 -0.65
C LEU A 162 -6.58 -11.06 -0.72
N LEU A 163 -6.87 -10.45 0.43
CA LEU A 163 -7.48 -9.11 0.51
C LEU A 163 -6.59 -8.08 -0.17
N THR A 164 -5.27 -8.16 0.09
CA THR A 164 -4.27 -7.27 -0.50
C THR A 164 -4.16 -7.47 -2.00
N CYS A 165 -4.24 -8.72 -2.48
CA CYS A 165 -4.23 -9.06 -3.90
C CYS A 165 -5.44 -8.48 -4.65
N VAL A 166 -6.66 -8.67 -4.12
CA VAL A 166 -7.87 -8.03 -4.67
C VAL A 166 -7.71 -6.52 -4.71
N ALA A 167 -7.29 -5.92 -3.58
CA ALA A 167 -7.18 -4.48 -3.47
C ALA A 167 -6.13 -3.87 -4.41
N ASN A 168 -4.98 -4.52 -4.56
CA ASN A 168 -3.95 -4.14 -5.54
C ASN A 168 -4.49 -4.17 -6.97
N ARG A 169 -5.30 -5.18 -7.33
CA ARG A 169 -5.90 -5.28 -8.66
C ARG A 169 -6.94 -4.19 -8.90
N LEU A 170 -7.81 -3.92 -7.93
CA LEU A 170 -8.78 -2.83 -7.99
C LEU A 170 -8.09 -1.46 -8.11
N ALA A 171 -7.01 -1.24 -7.36
CA ALA A 171 -6.19 -0.04 -7.46
C ALA A 171 -5.53 0.12 -8.83
N SER A 172 -5.01 -0.98 -9.40
CA SER A 172 -4.43 -0.98 -10.75
C SER A 172 -5.49 -0.63 -11.80
N HIS A 173 -6.67 -1.24 -11.73
CA HIS A 173 -7.78 -0.93 -12.63
C HIS A 173 -8.22 0.54 -12.52
N LEU A 174 -8.27 1.07 -11.29
CA LEU A 174 -8.66 2.45 -11.04
C LEU A 174 -7.68 3.48 -11.62
N LEU A 175 -6.38 3.23 -11.49
CA LEU A 175 -5.33 4.22 -11.78
C LEU A 175 -4.73 4.05 -13.18
N THR A 176 -4.72 2.83 -13.70
CA THR A 176 -4.14 2.43 -14.99
C THR A 176 -5.07 1.42 -15.68
N PRO A 177 -6.29 1.83 -16.06
CA PRO A 177 -7.29 0.92 -16.66
C PRO A 177 -6.82 0.29 -17.98
N ASP A 178 -5.92 0.94 -18.72
CA ASP A 178 -5.33 0.39 -19.93
C ASP A 178 -4.38 -0.79 -19.63
N GLU A 179 -3.68 -0.76 -18.49
CA GLU A 179 -2.80 -1.84 -18.03
C GLU A 179 -3.56 -2.94 -17.27
N MET A 180 -4.70 -2.59 -16.67
CA MET A 180 -5.59 -3.50 -15.96
C MET A 180 -7.04 -3.32 -16.44
N PRO A 181 -7.41 -3.88 -17.60
CA PRO A 181 -8.78 -3.85 -18.10
C PRO A 181 -9.74 -4.58 -17.15
N GLU A 182 -11.02 -4.19 -17.18
CA GLU A 182 -12.03 -4.75 -16.27
C GLU A 182 -12.21 -6.27 -16.45
N ASP A 183 -12.15 -6.77 -17.70
CA ASP A 183 -12.25 -8.22 -17.96
C ASP A 183 -11.08 -8.97 -17.31
N THR A 184 -9.85 -8.46 -17.46
CA THR A 184 -8.64 -9.02 -16.83
C THR A 184 -8.68 -8.94 -15.30
N LEU A 185 -9.33 -7.90 -14.75
CA LEU A 185 -9.60 -7.81 -13.32
C LEU A 185 -10.57 -8.92 -12.88
N ARG A 186 -11.72 -9.04 -13.55
CA ARG A 186 -12.81 -9.95 -13.18
C ARG A 186 -12.46 -11.43 -13.35
N ASP A 187 -11.62 -11.76 -14.33
CA ASP A 187 -11.22 -13.15 -14.61
C ASP A 187 -10.29 -13.76 -13.56
N HIS A 188 -9.77 -12.96 -12.62
CA HIS A 188 -8.79 -13.45 -11.66
C HIS A 188 -9.43 -14.29 -10.53
N SER A 189 -8.87 -15.48 -10.29
CA SER A 189 -9.36 -16.45 -9.29
C SER A 189 -9.45 -15.91 -7.85
N VAL A 190 -8.63 -14.92 -7.50
CA VAL A 190 -8.57 -14.34 -6.13
C VAL A 190 -9.93 -13.86 -5.61
N PHE A 191 -10.84 -13.40 -6.50
CA PHE A 191 -12.17 -12.98 -6.07
C PHE A 191 -12.99 -14.18 -5.56
N ALA A 192 -12.92 -15.31 -6.26
CA ALA A 192 -13.57 -16.55 -5.86
C ALA A 192 -12.98 -17.12 -4.55
N GLU A 193 -11.66 -17.02 -4.34
CA GLU A 193 -10.99 -17.41 -3.09
C GLU A 193 -11.54 -16.65 -1.87
N LEU A 194 -11.99 -15.41 -2.06
CA LEU A 194 -12.64 -14.60 -1.02
C LEU A 194 -14.17 -14.70 -1.05
N ASN A 195 -14.75 -15.60 -1.85
CA ASN A 195 -16.20 -15.69 -2.09
C ASN A 195 -16.82 -14.32 -2.46
N LEU A 196 -16.14 -13.57 -3.32
CA LEU A 196 -16.62 -12.35 -3.95
C LEU A 196 -17.13 -12.71 -5.34
N TYR A 197 -18.44 -12.61 -5.52
CA TYR A 197 -19.10 -12.93 -6.79
C TYR A 197 -19.23 -11.68 -7.67
N PRO A 198 -19.66 -11.77 -8.94
CA PRO A 198 -19.71 -10.62 -9.83
C PRO A 198 -20.41 -9.38 -9.25
N GLN A 199 -21.53 -9.56 -8.53
CA GLN A 199 -22.25 -8.47 -7.87
C GLN A 199 -21.45 -7.78 -6.75
N ASP A 200 -20.56 -8.52 -6.09
CA ASP A 200 -19.67 -7.97 -5.07
C ASP A 200 -18.55 -7.15 -5.70
N ILE A 201 -18.03 -7.61 -6.85
CA ILE A 201 -17.07 -6.85 -7.67
C ILE A 201 -17.71 -5.54 -8.14
N ASP A 202 -18.96 -5.58 -8.61
CA ASP A 202 -19.71 -4.39 -9.03
C ASP A 202 -19.81 -3.38 -7.88
N LYS A 203 -20.18 -3.85 -6.67
CA LYS A 203 -20.24 -2.99 -5.47
C LYS A 203 -18.89 -2.37 -5.14
N LEU A 204 -17.79 -3.12 -5.27
CA LEU A 204 -16.45 -2.60 -5.04
C LEU A 204 -16.08 -1.53 -6.10
N LEU A 205 -16.40 -1.77 -7.38
CA LEU A 205 -16.16 -0.81 -8.46
C LEU A 205 -16.99 0.47 -8.30
N LEU A 206 -18.18 0.40 -7.69
CA LEU A 206 -18.98 1.58 -7.35
C LEU A 206 -18.32 2.48 -6.29
N THR A 207 -17.36 1.97 -5.50
CA THR A 207 -16.61 2.78 -4.52
C THR A 207 -15.47 3.60 -5.13
N LYS A 208 -15.22 3.47 -6.45
CA LYS A 208 -14.08 4.09 -7.13
C LYS A 208 -13.94 5.59 -6.92
N ASP A 209 -15.04 6.35 -6.94
CA ASP A 209 -15.01 7.80 -6.81
C ASP A 209 -14.65 8.23 -5.39
N GLN A 210 -15.11 7.47 -4.39
CA GLN A 210 -14.72 7.65 -3.00
C GLN A 210 -13.23 7.35 -2.80
N VAL A 211 -12.73 6.27 -3.39
CA VAL A 211 -11.29 5.92 -3.34
C VAL A 211 -10.45 6.99 -4.03
N LEU A 212 -10.86 7.47 -5.22
CA LEU A 212 -10.17 8.55 -5.93
C LEU A 212 -10.14 9.84 -5.12
N THR A 213 -11.23 10.16 -4.40
CA THR A 213 -11.28 11.34 -3.52
C THR A 213 -10.22 11.23 -2.41
N ILE A 214 -10.07 10.06 -1.78
CA ILE A 214 -9.03 9.81 -0.77
C ILE A 214 -7.63 9.97 -1.38
N VAL A 215 -7.39 9.33 -2.53
CA VAL A 215 -6.11 9.38 -3.25
C VAL A 215 -5.74 10.81 -3.65
N ASN A 216 -6.71 11.61 -4.09
CA ASN A 216 -6.48 13.00 -4.53
C ASN A 216 -6.33 13.96 -3.35
N ALA A 217 -7.04 13.75 -2.24
CA ALA A 217 -6.91 14.59 -1.04
C ALA A 217 -5.52 14.50 -0.38
N MET A 218 -4.80 13.40 -0.60
CA MET A 218 -3.46 13.16 -0.05
C MET A 218 -2.33 13.48 -1.05
N ASN A 219 -2.64 13.97 -2.25
CA ASN A 219 -1.66 14.58 -3.15
C ASN A 219 -1.46 16.04 -2.72
N LEU A 220 -0.44 16.29 -1.89
CA LEU A 220 0.14 17.62 -1.71
C LEU A 220 0.75 18.12 -3.02
#